data_AF-A0A6J8ENS4-F1
#
_entry.id   AF-A0A6J8ENS4-F1
#
_cell.length_a   1.000
_cell.length_b   1.000
_cell.length_c   1.000
_cell.angle_alpha   90.00
_cell.angle_beta   90.00
_cell.angle_gamma   90.00
#
_symmetry.space_group_name_H-M   'P 1'
#
loop_
_entity.id
_entity.type
_entity.pdbx_description
1 polymer ?
#
loop_
_entity_poly.entity_id
_entity_poly.type
_entity_poly.pdbx_seq_one_letter_code
_entity_poly.pdbx_strand_id
1 'polypeptide(L)'
;MRNTFENRTEKHRALKKLKLALPNSPDRRVTTMVAYLQNSNSPTVRKLQSSEVISSPEEIEEHKTSKALTEDLKTVIDNCKRKRSDDSLKTMNVIISSVSGEKISDNKCRKKLARKLGLPVRRVSRGHAIRTRILKSEKSSWTYTNRKTRSDAITPDTKKRIYEFWCKPGISRPTGNKADIKRVRIGPKTYSSHMTHILEKTQTDVYLDFIGENPSIKIAQRMFERCKPYFVRPVRPKDRQTCCCKYHVEFKTVFKSCMEFRKKLLIENEPNECYSTPVYDSISDVVNATLCEKVDGSHNLQCLKRKCSDCGVKILNFLPCELDVSDTAEFVKWEKFENVSVNVKGNKTIKRN
;
A
#
# COMPACT_ATOMS: atom_id res chain seq x y z
N MET A 1 -61.52 -15.86 1.33
CA MET A 1 -62.82 -16.36 0.82
C MET A 1 -63.93 -15.92 1.77
N ARG A 2 -64.98 -15.24 1.27
CA ARG A 2 -66.23 -15.09 2.04
C ARG A 2 -66.82 -16.50 2.24
N ASN A 3 -67.28 -16.81 3.43
CA ASN A 3 -67.86 -18.12 3.73
C ASN A 3 -69.18 -18.23 2.92
N THR A 4 -69.20 -19.04 1.88
CA THR A 4 -70.35 -19.19 0.96
C THR A 4 -71.46 -20.06 1.55
N PHE A 5 -71.26 -20.61 2.73
CA PHE A 5 -72.28 -21.36 3.48
C PHE A 5 -73.05 -20.41 4.38
N GLU A 6 -74.38 -20.51 4.37
CA GLU A 6 -75.28 -19.64 5.13
C GLU A 6 -75.17 -19.91 6.65
N ASN A 7 -74.86 -21.15 7.04
CA ASN A 7 -74.66 -21.52 8.44
C ASN A 7 -73.63 -22.65 8.66
N ARG A 8 -73.19 -22.81 9.92
CA ARG A 8 -72.19 -23.82 10.34
C ARG A 8 -72.66 -25.27 10.08
N THR A 9 -73.96 -25.53 10.24
CA THR A 9 -74.57 -26.84 10.04
C THR A 9 -74.55 -27.29 8.59
N GLU A 10 -74.79 -26.38 7.65
CA GLU A 10 -74.73 -26.63 6.21
C GLU A 10 -73.31 -27.01 5.77
N LYS A 11 -72.30 -26.23 6.21
CA LYS A 11 -70.88 -26.54 5.99
C LYS A 11 -70.51 -27.93 6.50
N HIS A 12 -70.98 -28.31 7.69
CA HIS A 12 -70.70 -29.63 8.27
C HIS A 12 -71.33 -30.76 7.44
N ARG A 13 -72.59 -30.60 7.01
CA ARG A 13 -73.27 -31.58 6.14
C ARG A 13 -72.55 -31.74 4.79
N ALA A 14 -72.14 -30.64 4.17
CA ALA A 14 -71.39 -30.65 2.91
C ALA A 14 -70.04 -31.38 3.06
N LEU A 15 -69.27 -31.10 4.12
CA LEU A 15 -68.01 -31.79 4.39
C LEU A 15 -68.21 -33.29 4.67
N LYS A 16 -69.29 -33.67 5.37
CA LYS A 16 -69.62 -35.07 5.62
C LYS A 16 -69.94 -35.82 4.32
N LYS A 17 -70.71 -35.21 3.41
CA LYS A 17 -70.99 -35.77 2.07
C LYS A 17 -69.71 -35.94 1.25
N LEU A 18 -68.85 -34.92 1.22
CA LEU A 18 -67.56 -34.99 0.54
C LEU A 18 -66.70 -36.14 1.09
N LYS A 19 -66.63 -36.28 2.41
CA LYS A 19 -65.85 -37.34 3.06
C LYS A 19 -66.36 -38.75 2.73
N LEU A 20 -67.67 -38.92 2.56
CA LEU A 20 -68.29 -40.18 2.15
C LEU A 20 -68.06 -40.51 0.67
N ALA A 21 -67.97 -39.48 -0.18
CA ALA A 21 -67.71 -39.64 -1.63
C ALA A 21 -66.24 -39.92 -1.97
N LEU A 22 -65.32 -39.64 -1.04
CA LEU A 22 -63.89 -39.92 -1.21
C LEU A 22 -63.55 -41.37 -0.84
N PRO A 23 -62.46 -41.94 -1.40
CA PRO A 23 -61.99 -43.27 -1.02
C PRO A 23 -61.79 -43.41 0.50
N ASN A 24 -62.08 -44.59 1.05
CA ASN A 24 -61.89 -44.89 2.47
C ASN A 24 -60.41 -44.98 2.86
N SER A 25 -59.56 -45.46 1.94
CA SER A 25 -58.10 -45.50 2.13
C SER A 25 -57.50 -44.08 2.11
N PRO A 26 -56.68 -43.70 3.11
CA PRO A 26 -56.01 -42.40 3.17
C PRO A 26 -55.15 -42.11 1.94
N ASP A 27 -54.35 -43.07 1.50
CA ASP A 27 -53.43 -42.89 0.37
C ASP A 27 -54.19 -42.66 -0.93
N ARG A 28 -55.18 -43.52 -1.21
CA ARG A 28 -56.03 -43.37 -2.40
C ARG A 28 -56.77 -42.03 -2.38
N ARG A 29 -57.25 -41.60 -1.22
CA ARG A 29 -57.91 -40.29 -1.06
C ARG A 29 -56.97 -39.14 -1.43
N VAL A 30 -55.72 -39.17 -0.95
CA VAL A 30 -54.71 -38.16 -1.30
C VAL A 30 -54.41 -38.20 -2.79
N THR A 31 -54.18 -39.37 -3.38
CA THR A 31 -53.90 -39.51 -4.82
C THR A 31 -55.04 -38.99 -5.68
N THR A 32 -56.30 -39.30 -5.35
CA THR A 32 -57.48 -38.79 -6.07
C THR A 32 -57.58 -37.27 -5.97
N MET A 33 -57.32 -36.70 -4.79
CA MET A 33 -57.31 -35.25 -4.61
C MET A 33 -56.17 -34.60 -5.41
N VAL A 34 -54.96 -35.15 -5.38
CA VAL A 34 -53.81 -34.64 -6.16
C VAL A 34 -54.12 -34.66 -7.66
N ALA A 35 -54.65 -35.77 -8.18
CA ALA A 35 -55.03 -35.90 -9.58
C ALA A 35 -56.10 -34.88 -9.99
N TYR A 36 -57.09 -34.63 -9.13
CA TYR A 36 -58.09 -33.59 -9.36
C TYR A 36 -57.49 -32.19 -9.38
N LEU A 37 -56.58 -31.88 -8.44
CA LEU A 37 -55.94 -30.56 -8.33
C LEU A 37 -54.91 -30.28 -9.43
N GLN A 38 -54.33 -31.32 -10.03
CA GLN A 38 -53.43 -31.21 -11.19
C GLN A 38 -54.19 -30.95 -12.50
N ASN A 39 -55.51 -31.10 -12.53
CA ASN A 39 -56.32 -30.84 -13.71
C ASN A 39 -56.54 -29.33 -13.93
N SER A 40 -55.64 -28.71 -14.67
CA SER A 40 -55.63 -27.27 -15.02
C SER A 40 -56.84 -26.81 -15.86
N ASN A 41 -57.60 -27.74 -16.43
CA ASN A 41 -58.80 -27.45 -17.21
C ASN A 41 -60.06 -27.33 -16.35
N SER A 42 -60.01 -27.73 -15.06
CA SER A 42 -61.13 -27.60 -14.15
C SER A 42 -61.38 -26.13 -13.76
N PRO A 43 -62.59 -25.57 -13.98
CA PRO A 43 -62.95 -24.23 -13.53
C PRO A 43 -62.78 -24.05 -12.01
N THR A 44 -62.99 -25.13 -11.25
CA THR A 44 -62.82 -25.14 -9.80
C THR A 44 -61.35 -24.99 -9.41
N VAL A 45 -60.43 -25.66 -10.12
CA VAL A 45 -58.98 -25.54 -9.86
C VAL A 45 -58.50 -24.12 -10.19
N ARG A 46 -58.97 -23.53 -11.28
CA ARG A 46 -58.66 -22.12 -11.62
C ARG A 46 -59.19 -21.15 -10.57
N LYS A 47 -60.40 -21.36 -10.04
CA LYS A 47 -60.94 -20.58 -8.90
C LYS A 47 -60.14 -20.78 -7.61
N LEU A 48 -59.61 -21.98 -7.37
CA LEU A 48 -58.75 -22.26 -6.21
C LEU A 48 -57.37 -21.59 -6.34
N GLN A 49 -56.83 -21.49 -7.56
CA GLN A 49 -55.61 -20.74 -7.87
C GLN A 49 -55.83 -19.23 -7.72
N SER A 50 -56.91 -18.68 -8.28
CA SER A 50 -57.22 -17.25 -8.16
C SER A 50 -57.58 -16.80 -6.74
N SER A 51 -57.88 -17.75 -5.86
CA SER A 51 -58.14 -17.51 -4.43
C SER A 51 -56.95 -17.84 -3.52
N GLU A 52 -55.76 -18.08 -4.10
CA GLU A 52 -54.50 -18.39 -3.41
C GLU A 52 -54.56 -19.64 -2.50
N VAL A 53 -55.52 -20.54 -2.73
CA VAL A 53 -55.64 -21.80 -1.96
C VAL A 53 -54.66 -22.84 -2.50
N ILE A 54 -54.39 -22.80 -3.80
CA ILE A 54 -53.46 -23.71 -4.49
C ILE A 54 -52.51 -22.84 -5.30
N SER A 55 -51.22 -23.18 -5.27
CA SER A 55 -50.23 -22.42 -6.02
C SER A 55 -50.49 -22.46 -7.53
N SER A 56 -50.30 -21.32 -8.17
CA SER A 56 -50.36 -21.23 -9.64
C SER A 56 -49.16 -21.98 -10.26
N PRO A 57 -49.25 -22.36 -11.56
CA PRO A 57 -48.11 -22.97 -12.25
C PRO A 57 -46.85 -22.08 -12.20
N GLU A 58 -47.03 -20.76 -12.34
CA GLU A 58 -45.95 -19.76 -12.27
C GLU A 58 -45.31 -19.73 -10.87
N GLU A 59 -46.12 -19.71 -9.80
CA GLU A 59 -45.60 -19.77 -8.42
C GLU A 59 -44.85 -21.07 -8.12
N ILE A 60 -45.27 -22.19 -8.72
CA ILE A 60 -44.58 -23.47 -8.61
C ILE A 60 -43.20 -23.37 -9.28
N GLU A 61 -43.10 -22.74 -10.45
CA GLU A 61 -41.82 -22.51 -11.13
C GLU A 61 -40.93 -21.53 -10.36
N GLU A 62 -41.46 -20.42 -9.87
CA GLU A 62 -40.73 -19.48 -9.00
C GLU A 62 -40.23 -20.14 -7.71
N HIS A 63 -41.03 -21.04 -7.13
CA HIS A 63 -40.62 -21.81 -5.96
C HIS A 63 -39.50 -22.80 -6.32
N LYS A 64 -39.56 -23.45 -7.49
CA LYS A 64 -38.50 -24.35 -7.98
C LYS A 64 -37.19 -23.58 -8.21
N THR A 65 -37.24 -22.44 -8.88
CA THR A 65 -36.04 -21.60 -9.13
C THR A 65 -35.47 -21.07 -7.82
N SER A 66 -36.31 -20.54 -6.93
CA SER A 66 -35.90 -20.09 -5.60
C SER A 66 -35.28 -21.22 -4.78
N LYS A 67 -35.81 -22.44 -4.86
CA LYS A 67 -35.27 -23.61 -4.17
C LYS A 67 -33.88 -23.96 -4.70
N ALA A 68 -33.71 -24.05 -6.02
CA ALA A 68 -32.41 -24.31 -6.65
C ALA A 68 -31.36 -23.27 -6.25
N LEU A 69 -31.70 -21.97 -6.32
CA LEU A 69 -30.82 -20.89 -5.87
C LEU A 69 -30.42 -21.01 -4.39
N THR A 70 -31.36 -21.40 -3.52
CA THR A 70 -31.04 -21.60 -2.09
C THR A 70 -30.14 -22.81 -1.86
N GLU A 71 -30.25 -23.86 -2.67
CA GLU A 71 -29.39 -25.04 -2.60
C GLU A 71 -27.97 -24.70 -3.08
N ASP A 72 -27.82 -23.97 -4.19
CA ASP A 72 -26.52 -23.49 -4.67
C ASP A 72 -25.85 -22.54 -3.66
N LEU A 73 -26.59 -21.61 -3.07
CA LEU A 73 -26.04 -20.77 -2.01
C LEU A 73 -25.54 -21.61 -0.82
N LYS A 74 -26.28 -22.67 -0.47
CA LYS A 74 -25.88 -23.57 0.62
C LYS A 74 -24.59 -24.32 0.30
N THR A 75 -24.40 -24.80 -0.93
CA THR A 75 -23.14 -25.47 -1.33
C THR A 75 -21.94 -24.53 -1.22
N VAL A 76 -22.08 -23.27 -1.66
CA VAL A 76 -21.02 -22.26 -1.55
C VAL A 76 -20.71 -21.94 -0.08
N ILE A 77 -21.75 -21.80 0.75
CA ILE A 77 -21.61 -21.56 2.20
C ILE A 77 -20.85 -22.71 2.87
N ASP A 78 -21.20 -23.95 2.57
CA ASP A 78 -20.58 -25.12 3.19
C ASP A 78 -19.12 -25.30 2.72
N ASN A 79 -18.83 -24.99 1.45
CA ASN A 79 -17.45 -24.91 0.95
C ASN A 79 -16.63 -23.83 1.67
N CYS A 80 -17.20 -22.65 1.92
CA CYS A 80 -16.52 -21.59 2.68
C CYS A 80 -16.26 -22.00 4.14
N LYS A 81 -17.20 -22.71 4.79
CA LYS A 81 -17.00 -23.22 6.16
C LYS A 81 -15.85 -24.23 6.25
N ARG A 82 -15.64 -25.06 5.22
CA ARG A 82 -14.57 -26.08 5.19
C ARG A 82 -13.18 -25.46 5.07
N LYS A 83 -13.00 -24.42 4.24
CA LYS A 83 -11.67 -23.86 3.91
C LYS A 83 -10.99 -23.05 5.02
N ARG A 84 -11.74 -22.50 5.99
CA ARG A 84 -11.24 -21.79 7.21
C ARG A 84 -10.10 -20.76 6.98
N SER A 85 -10.01 -20.13 5.81
CA SER A 85 -9.03 -19.06 5.51
C SER A 85 -9.63 -17.66 5.70
N ASP A 86 -8.78 -16.63 5.83
CA ASP A 86 -9.22 -15.22 5.91
C ASP A 86 -10.06 -14.82 4.68
N ASP A 87 -9.68 -15.29 3.50
CA ASP A 87 -10.44 -15.02 2.28
C ASP A 87 -11.77 -15.78 2.25
N SER A 88 -11.83 -17.01 2.77
CA SER A 88 -13.11 -17.72 2.92
C SER A 88 -14.06 -16.99 3.88
N LEU A 89 -13.53 -16.34 4.91
CA LEU A 89 -14.32 -15.52 5.84
C LEU A 89 -14.81 -14.23 5.18
N LYS A 90 -13.99 -13.58 4.35
CA LYS A 90 -14.41 -12.41 3.56
C LYS A 90 -15.53 -12.78 2.59
N THR A 91 -15.35 -13.85 1.82
CA THR A 91 -16.37 -14.37 0.88
C THR A 91 -17.66 -14.72 1.61
N MET A 92 -17.58 -15.36 2.77
CA MET A 92 -18.75 -15.66 3.59
C MET A 92 -19.48 -14.38 4.05
N ASN A 93 -18.74 -13.33 4.45
CA ASN A 93 -19.35 -12.06 4.82
C ASN A 93 -20.07 -11.41 3.64
N VAL A 94 -19.46 -11.42 2.45
CA VAL A 94 -20.07 -10.94 1.20
C VAL A 94 -21.38 -11.68 0.95
N ILE A 95 -21.35 -13.00 0.85
CA ILE A 95 -22.53 -13.83 0.57
C ILE A 95 -23.66 -13.53 1.54
N ILE A 96 -23.39 -13.55 2.86
CA ILE A 96 -24.46 -13.37 3.85
C ILE A 96 -24.99 -11.95 3.80
N SER A 97 -24.15 -10.95 3.58
CA SER A 97 -24.59 -9.56 3.44
C SER A 97 -25.42 -9.33 2.17
N SER A 98 -25.14 -10.03 1.07
CA SER A 98 -25.94 -9.97 -0.15
C SER A 98 -27.35 -10.51 0.08
N VAL A 99 -27.47 -11.65 0.78
CA VAL A 99 -28.76 -12.31 1.00
C VAL A 99 -29.54 -11.69 2.17
N SER A 100 -28.88 -11.09 3.16
CA SER A 100 -29.53 -10.55 4.37
C SER A 100 -30.04 -9.09 4.21
N GLY A 101 -30.86 -8.86 3.19
CA GLY A 101 -31.42 -7.55 2.83
C GLY A 101 -32.58 -7.05 3.71
N GLU A 102 -33.03 -5.83 3.40
CA GLU A 102 -34.17 -5.14 3.99
C GLU A 102 -35.45 -5.99 3.85
N LYS A 103 -35.73 -6.54 2.67
CA LYS A 103 -36.89 -7.42 2.41
C LYS A 103 -36.99 -8.60 3.39
N ILE A 104 -35.87 -9.18 3.82
CA ILE A 104 -35.86 -10.29 4.78
C ILE A 104 -36.09 -9.80 6.21
N SER A 105 -35.63 -8.58 6.52
CA SER A 105 -35.89 -7.90 7.77
C SER A 105 -37.37 -7.57 7.92
N ASP A 106 -37.95 -6.91 6.91
CA ASP A 106 -39.32 -6.39 6.92
C ASP A 106 -40.33 -7.53 6.99
N ASN A 107 -40.10 -8.61 6.22
CA ASN A 107 -40.93 -9.81 6.24
C ASN A 107 -40.65 -10.74 7.44
N LYS A 108 -39.80 -10.34 8.41
CA LYS A 108 -39.43 -11.13 9.60
C LYS A 108 -38.92 -12.55 9.27
N CYS A 109 -38.31 -12.73 8.11
CA CYS A 109 -37.91 -14.04 7.56
C CYS A 109 -36.51 -14.52 7.98
N ARG A 110 -35.81 -13.79 8.86
CA ARG A 110 -34.41 -14.09 9.26
C ARG A 110 -34.21 -15.50 9.80
N LYS A 111 -35.10 -15.98 10.69
CA LYS A 111 -35.03 -17.34 11.26
C LYS A 111 -35.24 -18.42 10.20
N LYS A 112 -36.18 -18.20 9.26
CA LYS A 112 -36.46 -19.13 8.15
C LYS A 112 -35.28 -19.21 7.19
N LEU A 113 -34.69 -18.06 6.83
CA LEU A 113 -33.48 -18.01 6.00
C LEU A 113 -32.30 -18.74 6.66
N ALA A 114 -32.04 -18.46 7.94
CA ALA A 114 -30.97 -19.10 8.69
C ALA A 114 -31.10 -20.63 8.68
N ARG A 115 -32.33 -21.15 8.84
CA ARG A 115 -32.62 -22.58 8.76
C ARG A 115 -32.38 -23.13 7.35
N LYS A 116 -32.87 -22.47 6.29
CA LYS A 116 -32.66 -22.90 4.90
C LYS A 116 -31.17 -22.97 4.53
N LEU A 117 -30.38 -21.99 4.95
CA LEU A 117 -28.94 -21.90 4.64
C LEU A 117 -28.04 -22.67 5.62
N GLY A 118 -28.59 -23.30 6.67
CA GLY A 118 -27.78 -23.98 7.69
C GLY A 118 -26.79 -23.04 8.39
N LEU A 119 -27.26 -21.84 8.76
CA LEU A 119 -26.46 -20.80 9.41
C LEU A 119 -27.03 -20.39 10.77
N PRO A 120 -26.20 -19.92 11.72
CA PRO A 120 -26.70 -19.31 12.95
C PRO A 120 -27.46 -18.03 12.64
N VAL A 121 -28.58 -17.78 13.34
CA VAL A 121 -29.40 -16.55 13.16
C VAL A 121 -28.56 -15.28 13.38
N ARG A 122 -27.63 -15.31 14.34
CA ARG A 122 -26.68 -14.20 14.60
C ARG A 122 -25.86 -13.84 13.35
N ARG A 123 -25.53 -14.81 12.50
CA ARG A 123 -24.72 -14.59 11.29
C ARG A 123 -25.51 -13.84 10.23
N VAL A 124 -26.78 -14.21 10.02
CA VAL A 124 -27.73 -13.48 9.14
C VAL A 124 -27.92 -12.05 9.63
N SER A 125 -28.12 -11.86 10.94
CA SER A 125 -28.23 -10.52 11.54
C SER A 125 -26.95 -9.68 11.33
N ARG A 126 -25.77 -10.28 11.49
CA ARG A 126 -24.49 -9.61 11.21
C ARG A 126 -24.36 -9.26 9.73
N GLY A 127 -24.80 -10.12 8.83
CA GLY A 127 -24.81 -9.84 7.39
C GLY A 127 -25.65 -8.62 7.04
N HIS A 128 -26.84 -8.49 7.65
CA HIS A 128 -27.67 -7.30 7.50
C HIS A 128 -26.93 -6.03 7.95
N ALA A 129 -26.31 -6.06 9.14
CA ALA A 129 -25.52 -4.92 9.62
C ALA A 129 -24.31 -4.58 8.72
N ILE A 130 -23.67 -5.59 8.13
CA ILE A 130 -22.59 -5.42 7.15
C ILE A 130 -23.15 -4.74 5.89
N ARG A 131 -24.24 -5.25 5.32
CA ARG A 131 -24.93 -4.68 4.16
C ARG A 131 -25.28 -3.21 4.37
N THR A 132 -25.92 -2.88 5.49
CA THR A 132 -26.30 -1.49 5.80
C THR A 132 -25.09 -0.58 5.84
N ARG A 133 -23.95 -1.04 6.38
CA ARG A 133 -22.71 -0.26 6.41
C ARG A 133 -22.15 -0.02 5.01
N ILE A 134 -22.18 -1.03 4.14
CA ILE A 134 -21.63 -0.98 2.78
C ILE A 134 -22.48 -0.08 1.89
N LEU A 135 -23.80 -0.22 1.96
CA LEU A 135 -24.73 0.61 1.18
C LEU A 135 -24.77 2.07 1.64
N LYS A 136 -24.47 2.35 2.92
CA LYS A 136 -24.39 3.73 3.45
C LYS A 136 -23.00 4.36 3.35
N SER A 137 -21.96 3.59 2.98
CA SER A 137 -20.61 4.14 2.83
C SER A 137 -20.36 4.67 1.43
N GLU A 138 -19.62 5.78 1.30
CA GLU A 138 -19.22 6.37 0.01
C GLU A 138 -18.44 5.38 -0.88
N LYS A 139 -17.71 4.43 -0.26
CA LYS A 139 -17.02 3.35 -0.96
C LYS A 139 -17.89 2.09 -0.92
N SER A 140 -18.75 1.92 -1.92
CA SER A 140 -19.72 0.83 -2.06
C SER A 140 -19.08 -0.52 -2.46
N SER A 141 -18.04 -0.97 -1.76
CA SER A 141 -17.43 -2.28 -2.02
C SER A 141 -17.84 -3.32 -0.97
N TRP A 142 -18.41 -4.43 -1.48
CA TRP A 142 -18.81 -5.58 -0.66
C TRP A 142 -17.64 -6.27 0.05
N THR A 143 -16.44 -6.16 -0.51
CA THR A 143 -15.20 -6.70 0.07
C THR A 143 -14.49 -5.71 0.98
N TYR A 144 -14.83 -4.42 0.89
CA TYR A 144 -14.18 -3.34 1.62
C TYR A 144 -14.99 -2.97 2.87
N THR A 145 -14.73 -3.66 3.97
CA THR A 145 -15.20 -3.18 5.27
C THR A 145 -14.14 -2.28 5.87
N ASN A 146 -14.44 -0.98 6.03
CA ASN A 146 -13.62 -0.11 6.89
C ASN A 146 -13.57 -0.78 8.27
N ARG A 147 -12.39 -1.33 8.63
CA ARG A 147 -12.16 -1.79 10.00
C ARG A 147 -12.36 -0.56 10.89
N LYS A 148 -13.12 -0.70 11.96
CA LYS A 148 -13.15 0.35 13.00
C LYS A 148 -11.71 0.57 13.43
N THR A 149 -11.21 1.77 13.19
CA THR A 149 -9.92 2.20 13.73
C THR A 149 -10.06 2.12 15.25
N ARG A 150 -9.09 1.49 15.92
CA ARG A 150 -9.09 1.44 17.37
C ARG A 150 -9.02 2.87 17.93
N SER A 151 -9.59 3.12 19.10
CA SER A 151 -9.65 4.46 19.70
C SER A 151 -8.28 5.04 20.05
N ASP A 152 -7.27 4.19 20.22
CA ASP A 152 -5.86 4.54 20.41
C ASP A 152 -5.13 4.81 19.09
N ALA A 153 -5.79 4.64 17.94
CA ALA A 153 -5.19 4.92 16.65
C ALA A 153 -4.99 6.42 16.47
N ILE A 154 -3.78 6.79 16.04
CA ILE A 154 -3.42 8.17 15.74
C ILE A 154 -4.40 8.75 14.72
N THR A 155 -4.95 9.91 15.06
CA THR A 155 -5.86 10.67 14.21
C THR A 155 -5.18 11.06 12.90
N PRO A 156 -5.93 11.19 11.80
CA PRO A 156 -5.35 11.60 10.51
C PRO A 156 -4.64 12.96 10.61
N ASP A 157 -5.16 13.88 11.41
CA ASP A 157 -4.59 15.21 11.61
C ASP A 157 -3.22 15.15 12.29
N THR A 158 -3.10 14.32 13.34
CA THR A 158 -1.80 14.09 13.99
C THR A 158 -0.81 13.46 13.04
N LYS A 159 -1.23 12.52 12.17
CA LYS A 159 -0.34 11.96 11.14
C LYS A 159 0.14 13.01 10.15
N LYS A 160 -0.74 13.94 9.73
CA LYS A 160 -0.39 15.04 8.84
C LYS A 160 0.63 15.98 9.49
N ARG A 161 0.43 16.35 10.77
CA ARG A 161 1.41 17.15 11.53
C ARG A 161 2.77 16.47 11.64
N ILE A 162 2.79 15.17 11.94
CA ILE A 162 4.05 14.40 11.98
C ILE A 162 4.72 14.39 10.61
N TYR A 163 3.95 14.18 9.54
CA TYR A 163 4.46 14.18 8.18
C TYR A 163 5.10 15.52 7.79
N GLU A 164 4.43 16.63 8.11
CA GLU A 164 4.93 18.00 7.88
C GLU A 164 6.19 18.26 8.72
N PHE A 165 6.21 17.81 9.97
CA PHE A 165 7.35 17.96 10.86
C PHE A 165 8.62 17.26 10.35
N TRP A 166 8.49 16.04 9.80
CA TRP A 166 9.61 15.34 9.17
C TRP A 166 10.21 16.13 7.99
N CYS A 167 9.40 16.92 7.29
CA CYS A 167 9.81 17.74 6.15
C CYS A 167 10.26 19.16 6.54
N LYS A 168 10.24 19.51 7.84
CA LYS A 168 10.59 20.84 8.32
C LYS A 168 12.08 21.14 8.08
N PRO A 169 12.44 22.37 7.65
CA PRO A 169 13.83 22.81 7.60
C PRO A 169 14.49 22.70 8.98
N GLY A 170 15.72 22.20 9.05
CA GLY A 170 16.41 21.90 10.32
C GLY A 170 16.19 20.47 10.84
N ILE A 171 15.22 19.74 10.29
CA ILE A 171 14.98 18.31 10.58
C ILE A 171 15.45 17.46 9.40
N SER A 172 14.98 17.76 8.19
CA SER A 172 15.44 17.11 6.97
C SER A 172 15.65 18.11 5.84
N ARG A 173 16.63 17.82 4.99
CA ARG A 173 16.97 18.63 3.81
C ARG A 173 16.79 17.83 2.51
N PRO A 174 16.19 18.41 1.46
CA PRO A 174 16.10 17.74 0.16
C PRO A 174 17.48 17.67 -0.50
N THR A 175 17.75 16.56 -1.19
CA THR A 175 18.94 16.43 -2.05
C THR A 175 18.65 16.99 -3.43
N GLY A 176 19.59 17.77 -3.99
CA GLY A 176 19.44 18.41 -5.31
C GLY A 176 19.78 17.53 -6.52
N ASN A 177 20.25 16.30 -6.31
CA ASN A 177 20.67 15.44 -7.41
C ASN A 177 19.47 14.68 -8.02
N LYS A 178 19.38 14.65 -9.35
CA LYS A 178 18.34 13.91 -10.08
C LYS A 178 18.41 12.40 -9.84
N ALA A 179 19.59 11.86 -9.52
CA ALA A 179 19.77 10.47 -9.13
C ALA A 179 19.10 10.13 -7.78
N ASP A 180 18.82 11.13 -6.94
CA ASP A 180 18.26 10.97 -5.60
C ASP A 180 16.73 11.12 -5.57
N ILE A 181 16.02 10.80 -6.66
CA ILE A 181 14.56 10.79 -6.70
C ILE A 181 14.05 9.39 -6.30
N LYS A 182 13.24 9.32 -5.23
CA LYS A 182 12.55 8.09 -4.84
C LYS A 182 11.14 8.04 -5.40
N ARG A 183 10.75 6.86 -5.89
CA ARG A 183 9.42 6.60 -6.44
C ARG A 183 8.71 5.52 -5.64
N VAL A 184 7.44 5.75 -5.31
CA VAL A 184 6.57 4.75 -4.68
C VAL A 184 5.31 4.58 -5.53
N ARG A 185 4.91 3.33 -5.72
CA ARG A 185 3.71 2.97 -6.49
C ARG A 185 2.46 3.24 -5.64
N ILE A 186 1.57 4.11 -6.12
CA ILE A 186 0.28 4.40 -5.47
C ILE A 186 -0.85 3.54 -6.08
N GLY A 187 -0.71 3.15 -7.35
CA GLY A 187 -1.71 2.37 -8.06
C GLY A 187 -1.15 1.62 -9.27
N PRO A 188 -2.00 1.00 -10.10
CA PRO A 188 -1.58 0.42 -11.37
C PRO A 188 -0.93 1.49 -12.26
N LYS A 189 0.36 1.33 -12.57
CA LYS A 189 1.17 2.26 -13.39
C LYS A 189 1.27 3.72 -12.88
N THR A 190 0.70 4.07 -11.73
CA THR A 190 0.79 5.40 -11.11
C THR A 190 1.82 5.42 -9.98
N TYR A 191 2.76 6.36 -10.05
CA TYR A 191 3.86 6.52 -9.09
C TYR A 191 3.89 7.94 -8.54
N SER A 192 4.10 8.09 -7.22
CA SER A 192 4.57 9.36 -6.66
C SER A 192 6.09 9.40 -6.70
N SER A 193 6.65 10.52 -7.13
CA SER A 193 8.07 10.80 -7.15
C SER A 193 8.38 11.96 -6.22
N HIS A 194 9.32 11.76 -5.30
CA HIS A 194 9.78 12.79 -4.39
C HIS A 194 11.31 12.79 -4.34
N MET A 195 11.89 13.99 -4.19
CA MET A 195 13.31 14.14 -3.91
C MET A 195 13.62 13.47 -2.57
N THR A 196 14.75 12.78 -2.48
CA THR A 196 15.18 12.18 -1.21
C THR A 196 15.54 13.28 -0.23
N HIS A 197 15.07 13.14 1.00
CA HIS A 197 15.41 14.03 2.11
C HIS A 197 16.41 13.34 3.03
N ILE A 198 17.46 14.03 3.44
CA ILE A 198 18.47 13.56 4.38
C ILE A 198 18.19 14.20 5.74
N LEU A 199 18.13 13.40 6.80
CA LEU A 199 17.97 13.90 8.17
C LEU A 199 19.20 14.70 8.61
N GLU A 200 19.00 15.81 9.32
CA GLU A 200 20.11 16.60 9.89
C GLU A 200 20.43 16.17 11.33
N LYS A 201 19.43 15.68 12.05
CA LYS A 201 19.54 15.18 13.43
C LYS A 201 19.32 13.66 13.50
N THR A 202 19.61 13.06 14.66
CA THR A 202 19.27 11.65 14.88
C THR A 202 17.74 11.50 14.98
N GLN A 203 17.21 10.30 14.68
CA GLN A 203 15.75 10.08 14.74
C GLN A 203 15.20 10.30 16.15
N THR A 204 16.01 10.03 17.18
CA THR A 204 15.65 10.26 18.58
C THR A 204 15.57 11.75 18.90
N ASP A 205 16.54 12.55 18.44
CA ASP A 205 16.51 14.01 18.65
C ASP A 205 15.29 14.64 17.96
N VAL A 206 14.98 14.19 16.74
CA VAL A 206 13.79 14.66 16.00
C VAL A 206 12.50 14.34 16.76
N TYR A 207 12.44 13.18 17.41
CA TYR A 207 11.27 12.82 18.24
C TYR A 207 11.16 13.68 19.50
N LEU A 208 12.28 13.98 20.16
CA LEU A 208 12.31 14.88 21.32
C LEU A 208 11.90 16.29 20.93
N ASP A 209 12.41 16.81 19.80
CA ASP A 209 12.01 18.10 19.24
C ASP A 209 10.50 18.13 18.93
N PHE A 210 9.95 17.04 18.37
CA PHE A 210 8.52 16.96 18.05
C PHE A 210 7.64 17.03 19.30
N ILE A 211 7.99 16.31 20.37
CA ILE A 211 7.26 16.35 21.65
C ILE A 211 7.41 17.71 22.31
N GLY A 212 8.60 18.31 22.25
CA GLY A 212 8.85 19.66 22.76
C GLY A 212 7.96 20.70 22.08
N GLU A 213 7.82 20.65 20.76
CA GLU A 213 6.93 21.55 20.00
C GLU A 213 5.44 21.19 20.13
N ASN A 214 5.10 19.93 20.42
CA ASN A 214 3.72 19.43 20.47
C ASN A 214 3.44 18.61 21.75
N PRO A 215 3.48 19.24 22.94
CA PRO A 215 3.33 18.52 24.20
C PRO A 215 1.94 17.88 24.38
N SER A 216 0.93 18.35 23.65
CA SER A 216 -0.44 17.79 23.68
C SER A 216 -0.57 16.44 22.95
N ILE A 217 0.39 16.10 22.07
CA ILE A 217 0.34 14.90 21.25
C ILE A 217 1.04 13.75 21.97
N LYS A 218 0.27 12.83 22.55
CA LYS A 218 0.80 11.61 23.19
C LYS A 218 1.09 10.54 22.12
N ILE A 219 2.35 10.44 21.70
CA ILE A 219 2.81 9.43 20.74
C ILE A 219 4.12 8.79 21.20
N ALA A 220 4.21 7.46 21.09
CA ALA A 220 5.44 6.73 21.35
C ALA A 220 6.42 6.85 20.17
N GLN A 221 7.73 6.87 20.47
CA GLN A 221 8.80 7.04 19.46
C GLN A 221 8.68 6.09 18.27
N ARG A 222 8.51 4.78 18.51
CA ARG A 222 8.37 3.78 17.43
C ARG A 222 7.20 4.07 16.49
N MET A 223 6.12 4.65 17.02
CA MET A 223 4.96 4.99 16.21
C MET A 223 5.20 6.28 15.42
N PHE A 224 5.87 7.26 16.01
CA PHE A 224 6.33 8.46 15.31
C PHE A 224 7.26 8.12 14.14
N GLU A 225 8.23 7.24 14.35
CA GLU A 225 9.14 6.74 13.31
C GLU A 225 8.43 5.97 12.19
N ARG A 226 7.34 5.25 12.52
CA ARG A 226 6.48 4.60 11.52
C ARG A 226 5.72 5.58 10.63
N CYS A 227 5.49 6.80 11.11
CA CYS A 227 4.88 7.88 10.34
C CYS A 227 5.89 8.66 9.48
N LYS A 228 7.17 8.25 9.47
CA LYS A 228 8.20 8.86 8.64
C LYS A 228 7.89 8.70 7.14
N PRO A 229 7.97 9.78 6.34
CA PRO A 229 7.79 9.70 4.89
C PRO A 229 8.83 8.78 4.23
N TYR A 230 8.43 8.06 3.17
CA TYR A 230 9.28 7.06 2.50
C TYR A 230 10.56 7.63 1.86
N PHE A 231 10.54 8.93 1.53
CA PHE A 231 11.66 9.64 0.91
C PHE A 231 12.63 10.26 1.94
N VAL A 232 12.30 10.24 3.23
CA VAL A 232 13.20 10.72 4.30
C VAL A 232 14.11 9.57 4.75
N ARG A 233 15.43 9.78 4.65
CA ARG A 233 16.45 8.77 5.02
C ARG A 233 17.43 9.30 6.07
N PRO A 234 17.95 8.43 6.95
CA PRO A 234 19.05 8.79 7.82
C PRO A 234 20.33 9.05 7.03
N VAL A 235 21.23 9.84 7.62
CA VAL A 235 22.55 10.15 7.07
C VAL A 235 23.40 8.89 7.02
N ARG A 236 23.92 8.54 5.83
CA ARG A 236 24.94 7.51 5.67
C ARG A 236 26.33 8.11 5.90
N PRO A 237 27.36 7.32 6.26
CA PRO A 237 28.73 7.81 6.37
C PRO A 237 29.21 8.57 5.13
N LYS A 238 28.85 8.09 3.93
CA LYS A 238 29.15 8.75 2.65
C LYS A 238 28.54 10.14 2.53
N ASP A 239 27.34 10.36 3.10
CA ASP A 239 26.69 11.68 3.09
C ASP A 239 27.33 12.66 4.08
N ARG A 240 28.07 12.16 5.08
CA ARG A 240 28.84 12.97 6.05
C ARG A 240 30.19 13.42 5.51
N GLN A 241 30.73 12.70 4.53
CA GLN A 241 32.10 12.86 4.03
C GLN A 241 32.21 13.70 2.75
N THR A 242 31.10 14.18 2.18
CA THR A 242 31.13 14.98 0.95
C THR A 242 30.97 16.46 1.26
N CYS A 243 32.07 17.22 1.30
CA CYS A 243 31.99 18.67 1.11
C CYS A 243 31.62 18.93 -0.35
N CYS A 244 30.57 19.70 -0.60
CA CYS A 244 30.23 20.23 -1.91
C CYS A 244 30.79 21.64 -2.14
N CYS A 245 31.73 22.07 -1.30
CA CYS A 245 32.40 23.35 -1.48
C CYS A 245 33.21 23.33 -2.78
N LYS A 246 33.24 24.50 -3.45
CA LYS A 246 33.98 24.73 -4.70
C LYS A 246 35.34 24.03 -4.71
N TYR A 247 36.15 24.27 -3.68
CA TYR A 247 37.47 23.66 -3.53
C TYR A 247 37.49 22.13 -3.62
N HIS A 248 36.58 21.43 -2.93
CA HIS A 248 36.56 19.96 -2.94
C HIS A 248 36.00 19.40 -4.24
N VAL A 249 35.10 20.11 -4.92
CA VAL A 249 34.55 19.66 -6.21
C VAL A 249 35.56 19.89 -7.33
N GLU A 250 36.18 21.06 -7.39
CA GLU A 250 37.25 21.37 -8.36
C GLU A 250 38.46 20.47 -8.16
N PHE A 251 38.87 20.23 -6.91
CA PHE A 251 39.98 19.32 -6.66
C PHE A 251 39.67 17.89 -7.13
N LYS A 252 38.41 17.44 -7.03
CA LYS A 252 37.97 16.14 -7.57
C LYS A 252 38.02 16.10 -9.10
N THR A 253 37.60 17.17 -9.78
CA THR A 253 37.65 17.22 -11.25
C THR A 253 39.08 17.21 -11.74
N VAL A 254 39.95 18.04 -11.17
CA VAL A 254 41.39 18.08 -11.49
C VAL A 254 42.05 16.73 -11.22
N PHE A 255 41.85 16.17 -10.02
CA PHE A 255 42.41 14.87 -9.65
C PHE A 255 42.05 13.78 -10.66
N LYS A 256 40.77 13.72 -11.06
CA LYS A 256 40.29 12.74 -12.02
C LYS A 256 40.96 12.92 -13.39
N SER A 257 41.02 14.14 -13.92
CA SER A 257 41.69 14.43 -15.19
C SER A 257 43.16 14.02 -15.17
N CYS A 258 43.90 14.32 -14.09
CA CYS A 258 45.31 13.94 -13.96
C CYS A 258 45.51 12.43 -13.90
N MET A 259 44.68 11.70 -13.15
CA MET A 259 44.80 10.24 -13.05
C MET A 259 44.40 9.51 -14.34
N GLU A 260 43.41 10.04 -15.08
CA GLU A 260 43.05 9.52 -16.41
C GLU A 260 44.19 9.73 -17.42
N PHE A 261 44.82 10.91 -17.40
CA PHE A 261 46.00 11.21 -18.22
C PHE A 261 47.17 10.26 -17.89
N ARG A 262 47.51 10.10 -16.61
CA ARG A 262 48.55 9.16 -16.16
C ARG A 262 48.24 7.72 -16.60
N LYS A 263 46.99 7.28 -16.45
CA LYS A 263 46.57 5.93 -16.84
C LYS A 263 46.70 5.71 -18.35
N LYS A 264 46.37 6.71 -19.16
CA LYS A 264 46.56 6.66 -20.63
C LYS A 264 48.03 6.49 -20.98
N LEU A 265 48.92 7.31 -20.41
CA LEU A 265 50.36 7.23 -20.66
C LEU A 265 50.96 5.89 -20.27
N LEU A 266 50.53 5.30 -19.16
CA LEU A 266 51.02 3.98 -18.75
C LEU A 266 50.57 2.88 -19.71
N ILE A 267 49.34 2.95 -20.23
CA ILE A 267 48.83 1.97 -21.22
C ILE A 267 49.57 2.09 -22.56
N GLU A 268 49.90 3.31 -22.99
CA GLU A 268 50.54 3.57 -24.30
C GLU A 268 52.04 3.23 -24.32
N ASN A 269 52.72 3.19 -23.16
CA ASN A 269 54.19 3.03 -23.05
C ASN A 269 54.68 1.64 -22.58
N GLU A 270 53.79 0.64 -22.42
CA GLU A 270 54.21 -0.74 -22.11
C GLU A 270 54.82 -1.38 -23.39
N PRO A 271 56.17 -1.43 -23.54
CA PRO A 271 56.99 -2.28 -22.67
C PRO A 271 58.44 -1.81 -22.39
N ASN A 272 58.83 -0.54 -22.56
CA ASN A 272 60.27 -0.17 -22.55
C ASN A 272 60.79 0.60 -21.34
N GLU A 273 59.95 1.15 -20.46
CA GLU A 273 60.42 1.78 -19.22
C GLU A 273 59.54 1.39 -18.04
N CYS A 274 60.12 0.68 -17.08
CA CYS A 274 59.48 0.26 -15.83
C CYS A 274 59.28 1.47 -14.91
N TYR A 275 58.35 2.36 -15.25
CA TYR A 275 57.94 3.43 -14.35
C TYR A 275 57.07 2.84 -13.24
N SER A 276 57.67 2.63 -12.06
CA SER A 276 56.99 2.19 -10.83
C SER A 276 56.11 3.30 -10.21
N THR A 277 55.43 4.10 -11.03
CA THR A 277 54.64 5.24 -10.56
C THR A 277 53.18 4.81 -10.36
N PRO A 278 52.62 4.89 -9.14
CA PRO A 278 51.26 4.44 -8.88
C PRO A 278 50.20 5.37 -9.51
N VAL A 279 49.10 4.75 -9.96
CA VAL A 279 47.84 5.44 -10.28
C VAL A 279 46.92 5.34 -9.07
N TYR A 280 46.41 6.47 -8.61
CA TYR A 280 45.55 6.54 -7.43
C TYR A 280 44.08 6.55 -7.84
N ASP A 281 43.27 5.66 -7.26
CA ASP A 281 41.84 5.57 -7.55
C ASP A 281 41.02 6.65 -6.83
N SER A 282 41.52 7.13 -5.69
CA SER A 282 40.84 8.15 -4.90
C SER A 282 41.80 9.18 -4.33
N ILE A 283 41.26 10.37 -4.02
CA ILE A 283 41.99 11.43 -3.33
C ILE A 283 42.55 10.92 -1.99
N SER A 284 41.80 10.06 -1.29
CA SER A 284 42.24 9.48 -0.03
C SER A 284 43.53 8.68 -0.19
N ASP A 285 43.74 8.03 -1.33
CA ASP A 285 44.93 7.21 -1.58
C ASP A 285 46.17 8.10 -1.75
N VAL A 286 46.05 9.22 -2.47
CA VAL A 286 47.11 10.24 -2.56
C VAL A 286 47.41 10.85 -1.19
N VAL A 287 46.37 11.12 -0.40
CA VAL A 287 46.54 11.65 0.95
C VAL A 287 47.30 10.65 1.83
N ASN A 288 46.92 9.37 1.79
CA ASN A 288 47.60 8.33 2.56
C ASN A 288 49.05 8.09 2.07
N ALA A 289 49.32 8.23 0.77
CA ALA A 289 50.67 8.07 0.22
C ALA A 289 51.59 9.26 0.54
N THR A 290 51.03 10.46 0.72
CA THR A 290 51.82 11.69 0.98
C THR A 290 51.87 12.12 2.45
N LEU A 291 51.23 11.37 3.35
CA LEU A 291 51.23 11.63 4.80
C LEU A 291 51.81 10.44 5.55
N CYS A 292 52.40 10.69 6.72
CA CYS A 292 52.83 9.61 7.61
C CYS A 292 51.65 8.71 8.01
N GLU A 293 51.94 7.47 8.40
CA GLU A 293 50.96 6.52 8.90
C GLU A 293 50.16 7.08 10.08
N LYS A 294 48.92 6.57 10.21
CA LYS A 294 48.00 7.03 11.25
C LYS A 294 48.39 6.43 12.58
N VAL A 295 48.54 7.28 13.60
CA VAL A 295 48.65 6.86 15.00
C VAL A 295 47.25 7.02 15.60
N ASP A 296 46.72 5.95 16.21
CA ASP A 296 45.37 5.90 16.79
C ASP A 296 44.24 6.30 15.84
N GLY A 297 44.35 5.91 14.57
CA GLY A 297 43.32 6.12 13.55
C GLY A 297 43.27 7.52 12.93
N SER A 298 44.20 8.42 13.29
CA SER A 298 44.30 9.77 12.69
C SER A 298 45.73 10.13 12.27
N HIS A 299 45.87 11.02 11.28
CA HIS A 299 47.20 11.54 10.90
C HIS A 299 47.64 12.64 11.87
N ASN A 300 48.94 12.74 12.12
CA ASN A 300 49.49 13.82 12.93
C ASN A 300 49.18 15.19 12.30
N LEU A 301 48.79 16.16 13.13
CA LEU A 301 48.46 17.53 12.72
C LEU A 301 49.61 18.22 11.97
N GLN A 302 50.87 17.92 12.32
CA GLN A 302 52.04 18.49 11.61
C GLN A 302 52.15 17.98 10.18
N CYS A 303 51.80 16.72 9.93
CA CYS A 303 51.70 16.14 8.59
C CYS A 303 50.61 16.84 7.78
N LEU A 304 49.41 17.01 8.37
CA LEU A 304 48.27 17.68 7.73
C LEU A 304 48.56 19.15 7.39
N LYS A 305 49.32 19.85 8.25
CA LYS A 305 49.80 21.21 8.02
C LYS A 305 51.01 21.30 7.08
N ARG A 306 51.47 20.16 6.52
CA ARG A 306 52.66 20.06 5.65
C ARG A 306 53.95 20.62 6.30
N LYS A 307 54.06 20.53 7.62
CA LYS A 307 55.24 20.93 8.41
C LYS A 307 56.14 19.76 8.79
N CYS A 308 55.72 18.53 8.51
CA CYS A 308 56.53 17.34 8.73
C CYS A 308 57.64 17.25 7.67
N SER A 309 58.87 16.90 8.09
CA SER A 309 60.01 16.69 7.21
C SER A 309 59.90 15.40 6.40
N ASP A 310 59.20 14.39 6.90
CA ASP A 310 59.30 13.02 6.42
C ASP A 310 58.16 12.63 5.47
N CYS A 311 57.07 13.40 5.47
CA CYS A 311 55.95 13.24 4.53
C CYS A 311 55.75 14.49 3.68
N GLY A 312 55.12 14.36 2.51
CA GLY A 312 54.79 15.50 1.68
C GLY A 312 54.53 15.12 0.24
N VAL A 313 54.28 16.15 -0.57
CA VAL A 313 54.11 16.01 -2.02
C VAL A 313 55.40 15.57 -2.70
N LYS A 314 56.56 15.83 -2.08
CA LYS A 314 57.90 15.41 -2.56
C LYS A 314 58.08 13.89 -2.68
N ILE A 315 57.21 13.10 -2.06
CA ILE A 315 57.21 11.63 -2.17
C ILE A 315 56.55 11.18 -3.48
N LEU A 316 55.73 12.04 -4.10
CA LEU A 316 55.09 11.71 -5.35
C LEU A 316 56.11 11.76 -6.48
N ASN A 317 56.25 10.64 -7.17
CA ASN A 317 56.97 10.55 -8.43
C ASN A 317 56.04 10.99 -9.57
N PHE A 318 56.57 11.83 -10.45
CA PHE A 318 55.90 12.29 -11.66
C PHE A 318 56.61 11.68 -12.88
N LEU A 319 55.83 11.37 -13.91
CA LEU A 319 56.37 10.92 -15.20
C LEU A 319 56.99 12.11 -15.94
N PRO A 320 58.01 11.92 -16.78
CA PRO A 320 58.62 13.01 -17.55
C PRO A 320 57.60 13.81 -18.37
N CYS A 321 56.61 13.13 -18.98
CA CYS A 321 55.54 13.77 -19.75
C CYS A 321 54.58 14.63 -18.88
N GLU A 322 54.51 14.38 -17.57
CA GLU A 322 53.72 15.21 -16.65
C GLU A 322 54.46 16.50 -16.24
N LEU A 323 55.79 16.52 -16.44
CA LEU A 323 56.65 17.66 -16.17
C LEU A 323 56.97 18.46 -17.44
N ASP A 324 56.53 18.00 -18.60
CA ASP A 324 56.78 18.65 -19.88
C ASP A 324 55.96 19.95 -19.99
N VAL A 325 56.66 21.06 -20.20
CA VAL A 325 56.10 22.41 -20.37
C VAL A 325 56.39 22.94 -21.78
N SER A 326 56.88 22.09 -22.69
CA SER A 326 57.13 22.48 -24.08
C SER A 326 55.81 22.80 -24.81
N ASP A 327 55.89 23.60 -25.87
CA ASP A 327 54.73 23.93 -26.71
C ASP A 327 54.13 22.69 -27.43
N THR A 328 54.87 21.57 -27.43
CA THR A 328 54.46 20.26 -27.97
C THR A 328 53.83 19.34 -26.93
N ALA A 329 53.77 19.73 -25.66
CA ALA A 329 53.23 18.91 -24.57
C ALA A 329 51.73 18.64 -24.74
N GLU A 330 51.27 17.46 -24.27
CA GLU A 330 49.85 17.10 -24.31
C GLU A 330 49.04 17.91 -23.27
N PHE A 331 48.00 18.61 -23.73
CA PHE A 331 47.15 19.40 -22.84
C PHE A 331 46.06 18.57 -22.17
N VAL A 332 46.02 18.62 -20.83
CA VAL A 332 44.95 18.02 -20.04
C VAL A 332 43.79 18.99 -19.88
N LYS A 333 42.60 18.57 -20.33
CA LYS A 333 41.35 19.34 -20.15
C LYS A 333 40.74 19.06 -18.78
N TRP A 334 40.33 20.12 -18.08
CA TRP A 334 39.64 20.04 -16.80
C TRP A 334 38.65 21.20 -16.63
N GLU A 335 37.71 21.05 -15.70
CA GLU A 335 36.62 22.00 -15.46
C GLU A 335 36.79 22.74 -14.13
N LYS A 336 36.63 24.07 -14.16
CA LYS A 336 36.61 24.96 -12.99
C LYS A 336 35.26 25.65 -12.85
N PHE A 337 34.85 25.94 -11.61
CA PHE A 337 33.68 26.75 -11.34
C PHE A 337 34.08 28.23 -11.35
N GLU A 338 33.42 29.01 -12.21
CA GLU A 338 33.55 30.48 -12.20
C GLU A 338 32.31 31.11 -11.57
N ASN A 339 32.54 32.16 -10.77
CA ASN A 339 31.45 32.95 -10.23
C ASN A 339 30.93 33.86 -11.35
N VAL A 340 29.79 33.50 -11.95
CA VAL A 340 29.15 34.35 -12.96
C VAL A 340 28.21 35.32 -12.25
N SER A 341 28.50 36.61 -12.32
CA SER A 341 27.57 37.66 -11.89
C SER A 341 26.43 37.78 -12.90
N VAL A 342 25.30 37.15 -12.63
CA VAL A 342 24.10 37.29 -13.46
C VAL A 342 23.37 38.56 -13.05
N ASN A 343 23.36 39.56 -13.94
CA ASN A 343 22.57 40.77 -13.76
C ASN A 343 21.10 40.43 -14.09
N VAL A 344 20.32 40.06 -13.08
CA VAL A 344 18.88 39.87 -13.22
C VAL A 344 18.22 41.25 -13.20
N LYS A 345 17.54 41.64 -14.29
CA LYS A 345 16.73 42.87 -14.33
C LYS A 345 15.69 42.82 -13.20
N GLY A 346 15.83 43.71 -12.22
CA GLY A 346 14.92 43.85 -11.08
C GLY A 346 15.49 43.30 -9.77
N ASN A 347 16.30 44.12 -9.10
CA ASN A 347 16.67 44.08 -7.67
C ASN A 347 16.48 42.76 -6.90
N LYS A 348 17.54 41.95 -6.84
CA LYS A 348 18.23 41.51 -5.60
C LYS A 348 19.32 40.52 -5.98
N THR A 349 20.56 40.89 -5.71
CA THR A 349 21.75 40.05 -5.85
C THR A 349 21.64 38.86 -4.90
N ILE A 350 21.17 37.72 -5.40
CA ILE A 350 21.25 36.45 -4.69
C ILE A 350 22.51 35.77 -5.22
N LYS A 351 23.53 35.64 -4.36
CA LYS A 351 24.66 34.73 -4.61
C LYS A 351 24.08 33.31 -4.65
N ARG A 352 24.06 32.69 -5.82
CA ARG A 352 23.72 31.26 -5.97
C ARG A 352 25.00 30.50 -6.31
N ASN A 353 25.18 29.38 -5.61
CA ASN A 353 26.25 28.40 -5.82
C ASN A 353 26.00 27.55 -7.07
#